data_AF-A0A7W1NQR6-F1
#
_entry.id   AF-A0A7W1NQR6-F1
#
_cell.length_a   1.000
_cell.length_b   1.000
_cell.length_c   1.000
_cell.angle_alpha   90.00
_cell.angle_beta   90.00
_cell.angle_gamma   90.00
#
_symmetry.space_group_name_H-M   'P 1'
#
loop_
_entity.id
_entity.type
_entity.pdbx_description
1 polymer ?
#
loop_
_entity_poly.entity_id
_entity_poly.type
_entity_poly.pdbx_seq_one_letter_code
_entity_poly.pdbx_strand_id
1 'polypeptide(L)'
;MTIGDIATLIIALATTGSLIYISRQVNVARQQAKGQFLLALDAQFEKFNSITGRLVNEQGFTPDGKDWYEIWGLMSVFERINIMTEDKILDIGLVDRLHGFRLRSLIANDTIYQRLGATGSEWQDFIDLCYAIANFREQKADPRDKTFIERVRKLNKSSAKNDPFRF
;
A
#
# COMPACT_ATOMS: atom_id res chain seq x y z
N MET A 1 -20.75 3.05 53.72
CA MET A 1 -20.88 2.39 52.40
C MET A 1 -22.35 2.11 52.19
N THR A 2 -23.00 2.88 51.33
CA THR A 2 -24.43 2.74 51.05
C THR A 2 -24.65 1.68 49.97
N ILE A 3 -25.84 1.10 49.88
CA ILE A 3 -26.20 0.15 48.81
C ILE A 3 -25.98 0.79 47.40
N GLY A 4 -26.11 2.12 47.30
CA GLY A 4 -25.80 2.87 46.08
C GLY A 4 -24.32 2.85 45.67
N ASP A 5 -23.39 2.80 46.62
CA ASP A 5 -21.95 2.71 46.35
C ASP A 5 -21.57 1.33 45.78
N ILE A 6 -22.24 0.28 46.25
CA ILE A 6 -22.03 -1.09 45.77
C ILE A 6 -22.57 -1.23 44.34
N ALA A 7 -23.75 -0.68 44.06
CA ALA A 7 -24.36 -0.74 42.73
C ALA A 7 -23.54 0.02 41.68
N THR A 8 -23.02 1.21 42.01
CA THR A 8 -22.17 2.00 41.10
C THR A 8 -20.84 1.31 40.80
N LEU A 9 -20.23 0.65 41.80
CA LEU A 9 -19.01 -0.15 41.59
C LEU A 9 -19.24 -1.31 40.61
N ILE A 10 -20.36 -2.04 40.75
CA ILE A 10 -20.69 -3.16 39.86
C ILE A 10 -20.91 -2.69 38.42
N ILE A 11 -21.63 -1.58 38.23
CA ILE A 11 -21.87 -1.00 36.90
C ILE A 11 -20.56 -0.54 36.24
N ALA A 12 -19.68 0.10 37.01
CA ALA A 12 -18.37 0.55 36.51
C ALA A 12 -17.49 -0.64 36.08
N LEU A 13 -17.48 -1.72 36.86
CA LEU A 13 -16.75 -2.95 36.53
C LEU A 13 -17.32 -3.64 35.28
N ALA A 14 -18.66 -3.74 35.18
CA ALA A 14 -19.32 -4.31 34.01
C ALA A 14 -19.01 -3.50 32.75
N THR A 15 -19.11 -2.16 32.81
CA THR A 15 -18.82 -1.27 31.68
C THR A 15 -17.36 -1.39 31.23
N THR A 16 -16.43 -1.41 32.19
CA THR A 16 -14.99 -1.58 31.89
C THR A 16 -14.72 -2.94 31.26
N GLY A 17 -15.33 -4.01 31.78
CA GLY A 17 -15.23 -5.35 31.20
C GLY A 17 -15.77 -5.43 29.77
N SER A 18 -16.92 -4.79 29.51
CA SER A 18 -17.52 -4.71 28.16
C SER A 18 -16.63 -3.93 27.18
N LEU A 19 -16.02 -2.82 27.60
CA LEU A 19 -15.10 -2.06 26.76
C LEU A 19 -13.85 -2.87 26.38
N ILE A 20 -13.29 -3.64 27.32
CA ILE A 20 -12.17 -4.53 27.05
C ILE A 20 -12.56 -5.64 26.06
N TYR A 21 -13.74 -6.24 26.23
CA TYR A 21 -14.26 -7.25 25.31
C TYR A 21 -14.48 -6.70 23.90
N ILE A 22 -15.13 -5.53 23.78
CA ILE A 22 -15.35 -4.86 22.48
C ILE A 22 -14.01 -4.54 21.83
N SER A 23 -13.04 -4.01 22.58
CA SER A 23 -11.69 -3.74 22.04
C SER A 23 -11.02 -5.00 21.48
N ARG A 24 -11.11 -6.13 22.20
CA ARG A 24 -10.59 -7.42 21.71
C ARG A 24 -11.32 -7.90 20.47
N GLN A 25 -12.65 -7.80 20.44
CA GLN A 25 -13.46 -8.21 19.30
C GLN A 25 -13.17 -7.36 18.05
N VAL A 26 -13.01 -6.05 18.22
CA VAL A 26 -12.61 -5.13 17.15
C VAL A 26 -11.23 -5.50 16.60
N ASN A 27 -10.29 -5.89 17.46
CA ASN A 27 -8.97 -6.33 17.02
C ASN A 27 -9.02 -7.64 16.22
N VAL A 28 -9.81 -8.63 16.65
CA VAL A 28 -9.99 -9.90 15.91
C VAL A 28 -10.68 -9.64 14.57
N ALA A 29 -11.75 -8.84 14.54
CA ALA A 29 -12.45 -8.48 13.32
C ALA A 29 -11.52 -7.72 12.34
N ARG A 30 -10.69 -6.82 12.84
CA ARG A 30 -9.66 -6.12 12.04
C ARG A 30 -8.64 -7.11 11.45
N GLN A 31 -8.21 -8.11 12.21
CA GLN A 31 -7.29 -9.14 11.70
C GLN A 31 -7.94 -10.01 10.62
N GLN A 32 -9.20 -10.41 10.80
CA GLN A 32 -9.94 -11.18 9.80
C GLN A 32 -10.17 -10.39 8.51
N ALA A 33 -10.59 -9.13 8.65
CA ALA A 33 -10.75 -8.22 7.51
C ALA A 33 -9.43 -8.01 6.77
N LYS A 34 -8.32 -7.86 7.50
CA LYS A 34 -6.97 -7.80 6.91
C LYS A 34 -6.62 -9.08 6.14
N GLY A 35 -6.93 -10.26 6.68
CA GLY A 35 -6.69 -11.54 6.01
C GLY A 35 -7.49 -11.68 4.72
N GLN A 36 -8.80 -11.44 4.75
CA GLN A 36 -9.67 -11.48 3.57
C GLN A 36 -9.25 -10.46 2.51
N PHE A 37 -8.84 -9.28 2.95
CA PHE A 37 -8.36 -8.24 2.08
C PHE A 37 -7.05 -8.63 1.38
N LEU A 38 -6.08 -9.20 2.10
CA LEU A 38 -4.83 -9.67 1.50
C LEU A 38 -5.08 -10.75 0.45
N LEU A 39 -6.00 -11.69 0.71
CA LEU A 39 -6.41 -12.70 -0.27
C LEU A 39 -7.07 -12.06 -1.51
N ALA A 40 -7.91 -11.04 -1.30
CA ALA A 40 -8.53 -10.32 -2.40
C ALA A 40 -7.49 -9.54 -3.23
N LEU A 41 -6.48 -8.94 -2.59
CA LEU A 41 -5.35 -8.31 -3.29
C LEU A 41 -4.56 -9.32 -4.11
N ASP A 42 -4.23 -10.48 -3.54
CA ASP A 42 -3.50 -11.53 -4.25
C ASP A 42 -4.27 -11.97 -5.50
N ALA A 43 -5.59 -12.16 -5.40
CA ALA A 43 -6.44 -12.47 -6.54
C ALA A 43 -6.49 -11.34 -7.59
N GLN A 44 -6.37 -10.07 -7.20
CA GLN A 44 -6.26 -8.96 -8.16
C GLN A 44 -4.89 -8.95 -8.85
N PHE A 45 -3.80 -9.20 -8.12
CA PHE A 45 -2.47 -9.29 -8.71
C PHE A 45 -2.31 -10.48 -9.64
N GLU A 46 -3.01 -11.59 -9.37
CA GLU A 46 -2.97 -12.79 -10.21
C GLU A 46 -3.39 -12.51 -11.65
N LYS A 47 -4.37 -11.61 -11.85
CA LYS A 47 -4.82 -11.16 -13.18
C LYS A 47 -3.70 -10.50 -13.99
N PHE A 48 -2.69 -9.97 -13.32
CA PHE A 48 -1.55 -9.27 -13.92
C PHE A 48 -0.24 -10.07 -13.79
N ASN A 49 -0.30 -11.37 -13.48
CA ASN A 49 0.89 -12.21 -13.37
C ASN A 49 1.61 -12.35 -14.72
N SER A 50 0.89 -12.34 -15.85
CA SER A 50 1.50 -12.40 -17.18
C SER A 50 2.43 -11.22 -17.40
N ILE A 51 1.92 -9.98 -17.31
CA ILE A 51 2.72 -8.77 -17.46
C ILE A 51 3.81 -8.63 -16.39
N THR A 52 3.53 -9.04 -15.14
CA THR A 52 4.54 -9.05 -14.07
C THR A 52 5.69 -10.00 -14.42
N GLY A 53 5.37 -11.19 -14.95
CA GLY A 53 6.36 -12.17 -15.38
C GLY A 53 7.26 -11.62 -16.49
N ARG A 54 6.68 -10.91 -17.47
CA ARG A 54 7.44 -10.24 -18.53
C ARG A 54 8.35 -9.14 -17.97
N LEU A 55 7.82 -8.26 -17.11
CA LEU A 55 8.58 -7.20 -16.45
C LEU A 55 9.77 -7.70 -15.63
N VAL A 56 9.67 -8.89 -15.04
CA VAL A 56 10.73 -9.48 -14.21
C VAL A 56 11.75 -10.24 -15.06
N ASN A 57 11.30 -11.01 -16.05
CA ASN A 57 12.14 -11.99 -16.73
C ASN A 57 12.64 -11.55 -18.11
N GLU A 58 11.94 -10.64 -18.80
CA GLU A 58 12.31 -10.16 -20.13
C GLU A 58 13.16 -8.89 -20.03
N GLN A 59 14.48 -9.04 -20.16
CA GLN A 59 15.39 -7.90 -20.14
C GLN A 59 15.12 -6.98 -21.35
N GLY A 60 14.92 -5.69 -21.10
CA GLY A 60 14.61 -4.72 -22.15
C GLY A 60 13.17 -4.76 -22.65
N PHE A 61 12.27 -5.44 -21.92
CA PHE A 61 10.84 -5.44 -22.22
C PHE A 61 10.30 -4.02 -22.44
N THR A 62 9.66 -3.80 -23.58
CA THR A 62 9.05 -2.52 -23.95
C THR A 62 7.56 -2.74 -24.13
N PRO A 63 6.70 -2.15 -23.28
CA PRO A 63 5.26 -2.38 -23.35
C PRO A 63 4.66 -1.82 -24.65
N ASP A 64 3.83 -2.62 -25.32
CA ASP A 64 3.06 -2.21 -26.49
C ASP A 64 1.54 -2.38 -26.25
N GLY A 65 0.71 -1.78 -27.11
CA GLY A 65 -0.74 -1.92 -27.16
C GLY A 65 -1.45 -2.46 -25.90
N LYS A 66 -1.62 -3.78 -25.82
CA LYS A 66 -2.34 -4.47 -24.75
C LYS A 66 -1.62 -4.41 -23.40
N ASP A 67 -0.29 -4.45 -23.40
CA ASP A 67 0.53 -4.44 -22.18
C ASP A 67 0.28 -3.17 -21.35
N TRP A 68 0.03 -2.04 -22.00
CA TRP A 68 -0.29 -0.80 -21.29
C TRP A 68 -1.56 -0.90 -20.46
N TYR A 69 -2.59 -1.56 -20.96
CA TYR A 69 -3.82 -1.77 -20.19
C TYR A 69 -3.57 -2.65 -18.97
N GLU A 70 -2.73 -3.68 -19.09
CA GLU A 70 -2.37 -4.55 -17.98
C GLU A 70 -1.48 -3.84 -16.95
N ILE A 71 -0.52 -3.02 -17.41
CA ILE A 71 0.33 -2.19 -16.54
C ILE A 71 -0.51 -1.17 -15.78
N TRP A 72 -1.44 -0.47 -16.44
CA TRP A 72 -2.32 0.49 -15.78
C TRP A 72 -3.25 -0.17 -14.77
N GLY A 73 -3.79 -1.34 -15.12
CA GLY A 73 -4.57 -2.15 -14.17
C GLY A 73 -3.74 -2.52 -12.95
N LEU A 74 -2.49 -2.95 -13.15
CA LEU A 74 -1.56 -3.26 -12.08
C LEU A 74 -1.22 -2.04 -11.21
N MET A 75 -0.95 -0.88 -11.83
CA MET A 75 -0.68 0.37 -11.12
C MET A 75 -1.90 0.83 -10.31
N SER A 76 -3.10 0.71 -10.86
CA SER A 76 -4.35 1.03 -10.16
C SER A 76 -4.56 0.19 -8.90
N VAL A 77 -4.11 -1.08 -8.89
CA VAL A 77 -4.13 -1.91 -7.67
C VAL A 77 -3.19 -1.32 -6.61
N PHE A 78 -2.02 -0.82 -7.01
CA PHE A 78 -1.09 -0.17 -6.10
C PHE A 78 -1.59 1.17 -5.55
N GLU A 79 -2.34 1.96 -6.32
CA GLU A 79 -2.98 3.18 -5.81
C GLU A 79 -3.94 2.88 -4.66
N ARG A 80 -4.76 1.82 -4.81
CA ARG A 80 -5.65 1.35 -3.74
C ARG A 80 -4.87 0.89 -2.52
N ILE A 81 -3.70 0.28 -2.71
CA ILE A 81 -2.80 -0.10 -1.62
C ILE A 81 -2.23 1.15 -0.92
N ASN A 82 -1.93 2.22 -1.66
CA ASN A 82 -1.49 3.49 -1.07
C ASN A 82 -2.55 4.02 -0.10
N ILE A 83 -3.79 4.15 -0.56
CA ILE A 83 -4.92 4.63 0.25
C ILE A 83 -5.04 3.83 1.55
N MET A 84 -4.96 2.50 1.46
CA MET A 84 -5.07 1.64 2.65
C MET A 84 -3.84 1.71 3.57
N THR A 85 -2.68 2.06 3.03
CA THR A 85 -1.48 2.31 3.83
C THR A 85 -1.59 3.65 4.55
N GLU A 86 -2.13 4.68 3.89
CA GLU A 86 -2.42 5.99 4.49
C GLU A 86 -3.46 5.88 5.62
N ASP A 87 -4.49 5.06 5.42
CA ASP A 87 -5.51 4.72 6.43
C ASP A 87 -4.99 3.80 7.54
N LYS A 88 -3.71 3.41 7.51
CA LYS A 88 -3.05 2.51 8.48
C LYS A 88 -3.72 1.14 8.58
N ILE A 89 -4.42 0.72 7.54
CA ILE A 89 -4.98 -0.64 7.41
C ILE A 89 -3.85 -1.62 7.08
N LEU A 90 -2.95 -1.19 6.18
CA LEU A 90 -1.76 -1.93 5.80
C LEU A 90 -0.50 -1.29 6.37
N ASP A 91 0.44 -2.16 6.74
CA ASP A 91 1.78 -1.74 7.12
C ASP A 91 2.66 -1.65 5.87
N ILE A 92 3.39 -0.54 5.70
CA ILE A 92 4.25 -0.32 4.55
C ILE A 92 5.31 -1.43 4.41
N GLY A 93 5.80 -1.97 5.52
CA GLY A 93 6.76 -3.06 5.52
C GLY A 93 6.17 -4.38 5.05
N LEU A 94 4.89 -4.65 5.38
CA LEU A 94 4.16 -5.78 4.83
C LEU A 94 3.96 -5.65 3.32
N VAL A 95 3.56 -4.46 2.85
CA VAL A 95 3.38 -4.18 1.41
C VAL A 95 4.69 -4.37 0.66
N ASP A 96 5.78 -3.79 1.18
CA ASP A 96 7.12 -3.93 0.61
C ASP A 96 7.56 -5.40 0.54
N ARG A 97 7.34 -6.16 1.62
CA ARG A 97 7.70 -7.58 1.67
C ARG A 97 6.93 -8.43 0.66
N LEU A 98 5.63 -8.19 0.47
CA LEU A 98 4.78 -9.03 -0.38
C LEU A 98 4.80 -8.60 -1.85
N HIS A 99 4.82 -7.30 -2.12
CA HIS A 99 4.62 -6.74 -3.47
C HIS A 99 5.72 -5.76 -3.89
N GLY A 100 6.68 -5.44 -3.02
CA GLY A 100 7.74 -4.48 -3.32
C GLY A 100 8.64 -4.87 -4.49
N PHE A 101 8.75 -6.16 -4.82
CA PHE A 101 9.49 -6.59 -6.02
C PHE A 101 8.79 -6.14 -7.32
N ARG A 102 7.44 -6.17 -7.36
CA ARG A 102 6.66 -5.75 -8.54
C ARG A 102 6.83 -4.25 -8.80
N LEU A 103 6.79 -3.44 -7.73
CA LEU A 103 7.07 -2.00 -7.81
C LEU A 103 8.49 -1.72 -8.26
N ARG A 104 9.47 -2.49 -7.76
CA ARG A 104 10.86 -2.38 -8.24
C ARG A 104 10.95 -2.67 -9.74
N SER A 105 10.29 -3.73 -10.23
CA SER A 105 10.28 -4.06 -11.66
C SER A 105 9.61 -3.00 -12.52
N LEU A 106 8.49 -2.43 -12.07
CA LEU A 106 7.82 -1.33 -12.77
C LEU A 106 8.73 -0.09 -12.89
N ILE A 107 9.35 0.33 -11.79
CA ILE A 107 10.23 1.51 -11.78
C ILE A 107 11.57 1.25 -12.50
N ALA A 108 12.03 0.00 -12.54
CA ALA A 108 13.23 -0.39 -13.28
C ALA A 108 13.02 -0.38 -14.81
N ASN A 109 11.78 -0.43 -15.29
CA ASN A 109 11.49 -0.36 -16.71
C ASN A 109 11.53 1.11 -17.20
N ASP A 110 12.44 1.41 -18.12
CA ASP A 110 12.68 2.80 -18.57
C ASP A 110 11.46 3.41 -19.28
N THR A 111 10.74 2.63 -20.09
CA THR A 111 9.56 3.11 -20.82
C THR A 111 8.42 3.47 -19.87
N ILE A 112 8.17 2.63 -18.86
CA ILE A 112 7.17 2.91 -17.81
C ILE A 112 7.60 4.12 -16.97
N TYR A 113 8.86 4.16 -16.55
CA TYR A 113 9.42 5.25 -15.76
C TYR A 113 9.32 6.61 -16.47
N GLN A 114 9.68 6.68 -17.76
CA GLN A 114 9.58 7.89 -18.56
C GLN A 114 8.12 8.35 -18.68
N ARG A 115 7.19 7.41 -18.89
CA ARG A 115 5.76 7.74 -18.96
C ARG A 115 5.24 8.28 -17.63
N LEU A 116 5.60 7.65 -16.50
CA LEU A 116 5.31 8.15 -15.16
C LEU A 116 5.85 9.57 -14.92
N GLY A 117 7.05 9.87 -15.43
CA GLY A 117 7.61 11.22 -15.36
C GLY A 117 6.81 12.26 -16.15
N ALA A 118 6.24 11.85 -17.29
CA ALA A 118 5.44 12.73 -18.17
C ALA A 118 4.00 12.92 -17.69
N THR A 119 3.35 11.87 -17.17
CA THR A 119 1.94 11.87 -16.73
C THR A 119 1.79 11.71 -15.22
N GLY A 120 2.78 12.18 -14.45
CA GLY A 120 2.88 11.90 -13.01
C GLY A 120 1.67 12.35 -12.18
N SER A 121 0.97 13.40 -12.61
CA SER A 121 -0.24 13.89 -11.92
C SER A 121 -1.40 12.91 -11.91
N GLU A 122 -1.52 12.05 -12.94
CA GLU A 122 -2.59 11.06 -13.02
C GLU A 122 -2.34 9.85 -12.11
N TRP A 123 -1.09 9.61 -11.73
CA TRP A 123 -0.64 8.43 -11.00
C TRP A 123 -0.04 8.79 -9.64
N GLN A 124 -0.57 9.85 -9.02
CA GLN A 124 0.03 10.44 -7.83
C GLN A 124 0.00 9.48 -6.63
N ASP A 125 -1.08 8.71 -6.44
CA ASP A 125 -1.16 7.71 -5.34
C ASP A 125 -0.16 6.57 -5.53
N PHE A 126 0.06 6.16 -6.79
CA PHE A 126 1.06 5.15 -7.12
C PHE A 126 2.47 5.67 -6.80
N ILE A 127 2.76 6.90 -7.22
CA ILE A 127 4.04 7.56 -6.96
C ILE A 127 4.25 7.74 -5.45
N ASP A 128 3.22 8.15 -4.71
CA ASP A 128 3.27 8.30 -3.26
C ASP A 128 3.60 6.99 -2.55
N LEU A 129 3.01 5.87 -2.98
CA LEU A 129 3.38 4.55 -2.49
C LEU A 129 4.84 4.21 -2.80
N CYS A 130 5.32 4.48 -4.02
CA CYS A 130 6.73 4.28 -4.37
C CYS A 130 7.65 5.08 -3.45
N TYR A 131 7.31 6.33 -3.12
CA TYR A 131 8.05 7.17 -2.17
C TYR A 131 8.02 6.59 -0.75
N ALA A 132 6.86 6.12 -0.29
CA ALA A 132 6.72 5.50 1.03
C ALA A 132 7.63 4.26 1.16
N ILE A 133 7.66 3.41 0.13
CA ILE A 133 8.55 2.24 0.09
C ILE A 133 10.01 2.63 -0.02
N ALA A 134 10.36 3.63 -0.84
CA ALA A 134 11.73 4.12 -0.97
C ALA A 134 12.26 4.64 0.38
N ASN A 135 11.47 5.44 1.09
CA ASN A 135 11.79 5.92 2.44
C ASN A 135 12.00 4.76 3.43
N PHE A 136 11.11 3.77 3.40
CA PHE A 136 11.19 2.59 4.26
C PHE A 136 12.44 1.75 3.98
N ARG A 137 12.82 1.58 2.71
CA ARG A 137 14.03 0.84 2.30
C ARG A 137 15.32 1.60 2.59
N GLU A 138 15.31 2.93 2.44
CA GLU A 138 16.45 3.78 2.78
C GLU A 138 16.83 3.64 4.26
N GLN A 139 15.84 3.55 5.15
CA GLN A 139 16.06 3.30 6.59
C GLN A 139 16.72 1.94 6.87
N LYS A 140 16.51 0.94 6.01
CA LYS A 140 17.13 -0.39 6.13
C LYS A 140 18.54 -0.48 5.53
N ALA A 141 18.97 0.55 4.79
CA ALA A 141 20.27 0.65 4.15
C ALA A 141 20.68 -0.55 3.27
N ASP A 142 19.75 -1.18 2.54
CA ASP A 142 20.08 -2.26 1.60
C ASP A 142 20.69 -1.67 0.31
N PRO A 143 21.96 -1.98 -0.03
CA PRO A 143 22.61 -1.45 -1.23
C PRO A 143 21.88 -1.80 -2.54
N ARG A 144 21.13 -2.91 -2.57
CA ARG A 144 20.39 -3.36 -3.76
C ARG A 144 19.22 -2.43 -4.11
N ASP A 145 18.80 -1.59 -3.17
CA ASP A 145 17.69 -0.65 -3.35
C ASP A 145 18.11 0.70 -3.93
N LYS A 146 19.41 0.98 -4.04
CA LYS A 146 19.93 2.28 -4.47
C LYS A 146 19.32 2.77 -5.78
N THR A 147 19.29 1.92 -6.82
CA THR A 147 18.73 2.29 -8.13
C THR A 147 17.24 2.59 -8.06
N PHE A 148 16.47 1.81 -7.29
CA PHE A 148 15.04 2.04 -7.11
C PHE A 148 14.80 3.38 -6.41
N ILE A 149 15.49 3.61 -5.28
CA ILE A 149 15.37 4.85 -4.51
C ILE A 149 15.72 6.05 -5.39
N GLU A 150 16.86 6.02 -6.09
CA GLU A 150 17.29 7.12 -6.97
C GLU A 150 16.27 7.45 -8.07
N ARG A 151 15.66 6.43 -8.69
CA ARG A 151 14.61 6.64 -9.69
C ARG A 151 13.36 7.23 -9.07
N VAL A 152 12.88 6.70 -7.96
CA VAL A 152 11.69 7.23 -7.28
C VAL A 152 11.88 8.70 -6.90
N ARG A 153 13.06 9.07 -6.37
CA ARG A 153 13.38 10.47 -6.01
C ARG A 153 13.39 11.44 -7.19
N LYS A 154 13.57 10.94 -8.41
CA LYS A 154 13.53 11.73 -9.64
C LYS A 154 12.13 11.83 -10.24
N LEU A 155 11.16 11.05 -9.76
CA LEU A 155 9.76 11.22 -10.15
C LEU A 155 9.23 12.51 -9.52
N ASN A 156 8.52 13.31 -10.31
CA ASN A 156 7.86 14.52 -9.85
C ASN A 156 6.81 14.15 -8.80
N LYS A 157 7.11 14.43 -7.53
CA LYS A 157 6.14 14.31 -6.45
C LYS A 157 5.35 15.60 -6.37
N SER A 158 4.16 15.63 -6.96
CA SER A 158 3.21 16.69 -6.65
C SER A 158 2.66 16.37 -5.26
N SER A 159 2.97 17.19 -4.26
CA SER A 159 2.46 16.95 -2.90
C SER A 159 0.94 17.10 -2.91
N ALA A 160 0.22 15.97 -2.96
CA ALA A 160 -1.24 15.91 -2.96
C ALA A 160 -1.89 16.65 -1.78
N LYS A 161 -1.14 16.89 -0.69
CA LYS A 161 -1.56 17.72 0.44
C LYS A 161 -1.95 19.16 0.08
N ASN A 162 -1.57 19.65 -1.09
CA ASN A 162 -1.90 21.01 -1.53
C ASN A 162 -3.10 21.06 -2.50
N ASP A 163 -3.72 19.93 -2.84
CA ASP A 163 -4.93 19.91 -3.67
C ASP A 163 -6.18 19.84 -2.78
N PRO A 164 -6.94 20.95 -2.62
CA PRO A 164 -8.13 20.98 -1.78
C PRO A 164 -9.30 20.16 -2.33
N PHE A 165 -9.19 19.57 -3.53
CA PHE A 165 -10.26 18.82 -4.18
C PHE A 165 -10.06 17.30 -4.17
N ARG A 166 -9.05 16.79 -3.45
CA ARG A 166 -8.91 15.35 -3.21
C ARG A 166 -9.86 14.90 -2.11
N PHE A 167 -10.90 14.15 -2.49
CA PHE A 167 -11.91 13.56 -1.59
C PHE A 167 -11.57 12.11 -1.25
#